data_AF-A0A2G2YZG5-F1
#
_entry.id   AF-A0A2G2YZG5-F1
#
_cell.length_a   1.000
_cell.length_b   1.000
_cell.length_c   1.000
_cell.angle_alpha   90.00
_cell.angle_beta   90.00
_cell.angle_gamma   90.00
#
_symmetry.space_group_name_H-M   'P 1'
#
loop_
_entity.id
_entity.type
_entity.pdbx_description
1 polymer ?
#
loop_
_entity_poly.entity_id
_entity_poly.type
_entity_poly.pdbx_seq_one_letter_code
_entity_poly.pdbx_strand_id
1 'polypeptide(L)'
;MILAPFKSRYAKPRVAEDAITFVLDQNQQRILFGCGKNQMSGERSFSPEYSGIAGIGRRVLTGGYSLPSQFEVDIMAMCLPGIDSDGSTISFHTTPFKKTISAELLPNPAKPIFYFVNLYKVFINDKEITLNPSIRNFRNVIADGVMVDSDK
;
A
#
# COMPACT_ATOMS: atom_id res chain seq x y z
N MET A 1 4.16 7.11 -14.12
CA MET A 1 5.36 6.32 -13.73
C MET A 1 5.40 6.23 -12.22
N ILE A 2 4.93 5.12 -11.65
CA ILE A 2 5.47 4.56 -10.40
C ILE A 2 5.48 3.06 -10.64
N LEU A 3 6.60 2.40 -10.37
CA LEU A 3 6.77 0.97 -10.57
C LEU A 3 7.24 0.39 -9.24
N ALA A 4 6.40 -0.44 -8.63
CA ALA A 4 6.78 -1.43 -7.64
C ALA A 4 6.38 -2.81 -8.18
N PRO A 5 7.02 -3.91 -7.75
CA PRO A 5 7.21 -5.07 -8.60
C PRO A 5 5.89 -5.78 -8.89
N PHE A 6 5.48 -5.77 -10.15
CA PHE A 6 4.48 -6.69 -10.65
C PHE A 6 5.15 -8.06 -10.85
N LYS A 7 4.77 -9.06 -10.05
CA LYS A 7 5.12 -10.45 -10.30
C LYS A 7 4.25 -10.96 -11.46
N SER A 8 4.66 -10.67 -12.70
CA SER A 8 4.06 -11.30 -13.88
C SER A 8 4.26 -12.80 -13.81
N ARG A 9 3.19 -13.58 -14.00
CA ARG A 9 3.22 -15.05 -14.01
C ARG A 9 4.11 -15.67 -15.12
N TYR A 10 4.66 -14.88 -16.05
CA TYR A 10 5.36 -15.40 -17.24
C TYR A 10 6.61 -14.64 -17.73
N ALA A 11 7.23 -13.76 -16.94
CA ALA A 11 8.56 -13.22 -17.26
C ALA A 11 9.27 -12.66 -16.01
N LYS A 12 10.59 -12.87 -15.87
CA LYS A 12 11.39 -12.18 -14.85
C LYS A 12 11.35 -10.67 -15.15
N PRO A 13 10.73 -9.83 -14.32
CA PRO A 13 10.74 -8.39 -14.55
C PRO A 13 12.18 -7.88 -14.45
N ARG A 14 12.59 -7.03 -15.39
CA ARG A 14 13.88 -6.31 -15.30
C ARG A 14 13.73 -5.25 -14.21
N VAL A 15 14.71 -5.17 -13.32
CA VAL A 15 14.81 -4.07 -12.34
C VAL A 15 15.60 -2.95 -12.98
N ALA A 16 15.15 -1.72 -12.79
CA ALA A 16 15.81 -0.50 -13.19
C ALA A 16 15.93 0.44 -11.98
N GLU A 17 16.89 1.36 -12.04
CA GLU A 17 17.02 2.47 -11.11
C GLU A 17 16.81 3.76 -11.88
N ASP A 18 16.00 4.66 -11.36
CA ASP A 18 15.89 6.01 -11.91
C ASP A 18 15.44 7.02 -10.85
N ALA A 19 15.51 8.29 -11.20
CA ALA A 19 15.07 9.40 -10.38
C ALA A 19 13.56 9.66 -10.56
N ILE A 20 12.87 9.87 -9.43
CA ILE A 20 11.52 10.42 -9.40
C ILE A 20 11.50 11.73 -8.61
N THR A 21 10.53 12.58 -8.91
CA THR A 21 10.32 13.83 -8.18
C THR A 21 8.83 13.97 -7.87
N PHE A 22 8.50 14.32 -6.63
CA PHE A 22 7.15 14.68 -6.25
C PHE A 22 6.94 16.18 -6.43
N VAL A 23 5.76 16.58 -6.94
CA VAL A 23 5.45 17.98 -7.25
C VAL A 23 5.51 18.88 -6.01
N LEU A 24 5.10 18.37 -4.85
CA LEU A 24 5.00 19.16 -3.62
C LEU A 24 6.37 19.51 -3.01
N ASP A 25 7.30 18.56 -3.00
CA ASP A 25 8.59 18.76 -2.33
C ASP A 25 9.72 19.10 -3.30
N GLN A 26 9.52 18.88 -4.61
CA GLN A 26 10.50 19.03 -5.70
C GLN A 26 11.85 18.33 -5.48
N ASN A 27 11.94 17.47 -4.46
CA ASN A 27 13.13 16.70 -4.14
C ASN A 27 13.21 15.47 -5.04
N GLN A 28 14.36 15.31 -5.68
CA GLN A 28 14.66 14.15 -6.50
C GLN A 28 15.03 12.97 -5.61
N GLN A 29 14.33 11.84 -5.76
CA GLN A 29 14.61 10.59 -5.07
C GLN A 29 14.99 9.51 -6.08
N ARG A 30 16.07 8.79 -5.84
CA ARG A 30 16.43 7.61 -6.64
C ARG A 30 15.67 6.40 -6.12
N ILE A 31 14.98 5.70 -7.01
CA ILE A 31 14.24 4.48 -6.67
C ILE A 31 14.58 3.34 -7.61
N LEU A 32 14.58 2.14 -7.05
CA LEU A 32 14.58 0.87 -7.76
C LEU A 32 13.15 0.45 -8.05
N PHE A 33 12.92 0.02 -9.28
CA PHE A 33 11.60 -0.40 -9.72
C PHE A 33 11.63 -1.48 -10.79
N GLY A 34 10.54 -2.25 -10.90
CA GLY A 34 10.42 -3.31 -11.91
C GLY A 34 9.76 -2.81 -13.20
N CYS A 35 10.32 -3.14 -14.36
CA CYS A 35 9.72 -2.82 -15.65
C CYS A 35 8.58 -3.80 -15.98
N GLY A 36 7.35 -3.28 -16.00
CA GLY A 36 6.15 -4.04 -16.38
C GLY A 36 6.05 -4.28 -17.90
N LYS A 37 5.20 -5.23 -18.29
CA LYS A 37 4.83 -5.40 -19.70
C LYS A 37 3.88 -4.29 -20.13
N ASN A 38 4.06 -3.77 -21.35
CA ASN A 38 3.13 -2.82 -21.94
C ASN A 38 1.70 -3.44 -22.00
N GLN A 39 0.72 -2.74 -21.44
CA GLN A 39 -0.70 -3.14 -21.41
C GLN A 39 -1.55 -2.35 -22.44
N MET A 40 -0.93 -1.58 -23.35
CA MET A 40 -1.66 -0.78 -24.33
C MET A 40 -2.41 -1.63 -25.38
N SER A 41 -2.05 -2.90 -25.55
CA SER A 41 -2.72 -3.87 -26.42
C SER A 41 -3.19 -5.11 -25.65
N GLY A 42 -4.33 -5.67 -26.05
CA GLY A 42 -4.94 -6.84 -25.40
C GLY A 42 -5.87 -6.49 -24.22
N GLU A 43 -6.13 -7.49 -23.38
CA GLU A 43 -6.95 -7.35 -22.17
C GLU A 43 -6.22 -6.47 -21.14
N ARG A 44 -6.85 -5.36 -20.74
CA ARG A 44 -6.22 -4.34 -19.90
C ARG A 44 -6.66 -4.50 -18.45
N SER A 45 -5.71 -4.66 -17.54
CA SER A 45 -5.98 -4.63 -16.09
C SER A 45 -6.08 -3.21 -15.51
N PHE A 46 -5.60 -2.19 -16.24
CA PHE A 46 -5.57 -0.79 -15.78
C PHE A 46 -5.99 0.16 -16.91
N SER A 47 -6.54 1.33 -16.53
CA SER A 47 -6.82 2.43 -17.48
C SER A 47 -5.56 2.82 -18.25
N PRO A 48 -5.65 3.18 -19.54
CA PRO A 48 -4.51 3.62 -20.35
C PRO A 48 -3.82 4.88 -19.82
N GLU A 49 -4.46 5.60 -18.89
CA GLU A 49 -3.89 6.78 -18.22
C GLU A 49 -2.78 6.43 -17.23
N TYR A 50 -2.71 5.18 -16.77
CA TYR A 50 -1.70 4.73 -15.81
C TYR A 50 -0.56 3.99 -16.50
N SER A 51 0.68 4.37 -16.18
CA SER A 51 1.89 3.69 -16.69
C SER A 51 2.50 2.69 -15.71
N GLY A 52 1.87 2.45 -14.55
CA GLY A 52 2.39 1.57 -13.50
C GLY A 52 1.66 1.70 -12.17
N ILE A 53 2.18 1.00 -11.14
CA ILE A 53 1.63 0.92 -9.78
C ILE A 53 2.67 1.38 -8.76
N ALA A 54 2.22 2.21 -7.81
CA ALA A 54 2.99 2.60 -6.65
C ALA A 54 2.85 1.61 -5.50
N GLY A 55 3.93 0.90 -5.16
CA GLY A 55 3.94 0.00 -4.02
C GLY A 55 4.14 0.77 -2.72
N ILE A 56 3.09 0.85 -1.90
CA ILE A 56 3.11 1.49 -0.57
C ILE A 56 3.14 0.48 0.58
N GLY A 57 3.43 -0.79 0.28
CA GLY A 57 3.52 -1.87 1.27
C GLY A 57 4.52 -1.58 2.40
N ARG A 58 4.34 -2.28 3.51
CA ARG A 58 5.08 -2.08 4.77
C ARG A 58 6.58 -2.04 4.55
N ARG A 59 7.26 -1.11 5.23
CA ARG A 59 8.72 -1.01 5.27
C ARG A 59 9.34 -2.33 5.73
N VAL A 60 10.26 -2.86 4.94
CA VAL A 60 11.10 -4.01 5.29
C VAL A 60 12.53 -3.53 5.46
N LEU A 61 13.12 -3.79 6.64
CA LEU A 61 14.46 -3.30 7.00
C LEU A 61 15.60 -3.94 6.19
N THR A 62 15.34 -5.05 5.50
CA THR A 62 16.34 -5.81 4.73
C THR A 62 16.27 -5.53 3.23
N GLY A 63 15.97 -4.28 2.82
CA GLY A 63 16.03 -3.85 1.42
C GLY A 63 14.76 -4.13 0.60
N GLY A 64 13.61 -3.63 1.05
CA GLY A 64 12.34 -3.70 0.30
C GLY A 64 12.24 -2.70 -0.86
N TYR A 65 11.43 -3.02 -1.88
CA TYR A 65 11.17 -2.17 -3.05
C TYR A 65 9.92 -1.29 -2.93
N SER A 66 9.20 -1.33 -1.80
CA SER A 66 8.09 -0.40 -1.58
C SER A 66 8.62 1.02 -1.34
N LEU A 67 7.85 2.05 -1.67
CA LEU A 67 8.24 3.44 -1.41
C LEU A 67 8.58 3.66 0.07
N PRO A 68 7.80 3.17 1.06
CA PRO A 68 8.20 3.27 2.46
C PRO A 68 9.53 2.57 2.80
N SER A 69 9.87 1.47 2.12
CA SER A 69 11.15 0.80 2.34
C SER A 69 12.32 1.60 1.77
N GLN A 70 12.19 2.07 0.53
CA GLN A 70 13.26 2.78 -0.19
C GLN A 70 13.52 4.17 0.38
N PHE A 71 12.48 4.82 0.92
CA PHE A 71 12.59 6.12 1.58
C PHE A 71 12.86 6.02 3.08
N GLU A 72 12.99 4.80 3.62
CA GLU A 72 13.22 4.60 5.06
C GLU A 72 12.13 5.23 5.95
N VAL A 73 10.87 5.07 5.56
CA VAL A 73 9.73 5.72 6.19
C VAL A 73 9.10 4.84 7.25
N ASP A 74 9.06 5.36 8.48
CA ASP A 74 8.33 4.73 9.59
C ASP A 74 6.90 5.30 9.75
N ILE A 75 6.64 6.48 9.18
CA ILE A 75 5.34 7.17 9.24
C ILE A 75 4.92 7.57 7.83
N MET A 76 3.81 7.02 7.36
CA MET A 76 3.14 7.39 6.12
C MET A 76 1.71 7.84 6.42
N ALA A 77 1.28 8.91 5.79
CA ALA A 77 -0.10 9.37 5.84
C ALA A 77 -0.69 9.46 4.43
N MET A 78 -1.93 9.01 4.27
CA MET A 78 -2.67 9.10 3.02
C MET A 78 -4.03 9.74 3.24
N CYS A 79 -4.40 10.66 2.36
CA CYS A 79 -5.71 11.26 2.27
C CYS A 79 -6.25 10.99 0.87
N LEU A 80 -7.02 9.91 0.75
CA LEU A 80 -7.62 9.50 -0.52
C LEU A 80 -8.82 10.40 -0.84
N PRO A 81 -8.97 10.84 -2.09
CA PRO A 81 -10.06 11.74 -2.46
C PRO A 81 -11.40 11.00 -2.44
N GLY A 82 -12.47 11.73 -2.16
CA GLY A 82 -13.83 11.28 -2.43
C GLY A 82 -14.13 11.32 -3.93
N ILE A 83 -15.37 10.98 -4.31
CA ILE A 83 -15.80 11.00 -5.72
C ILE A 83 -15.70 12.42 -6.32
N ASP A 84 -15.90 13.47 -5.51
CA ASP A 84 -15.99 14.87 -5.97
C ASP A 84 -14.97 15.81 -5.30
N SER A 85 -13.74 15.34 -5.01
CA SER A 85 -12.72 16.18 -4.37
C SER A 85 -11.49 16.42 -5.24
N ASP A 86 -11.06 17.68 -5.31
CA ASP A 86 -9.96 18.15 -6.16
C ASP A 86 -8.55 17.86 -5.59
N GLY A 87 -8.44 17.30 -4.38
CA GLY A 87 -7.16 17.15 -3.68
C GLY A 87 -7.02 15.83 -2.95
N SER A 88 -5.86 15.20 -3.11
CA SER A 88 -5.43 14.03 -2.33
C SER A 88 -3.95 14.14 -2.03
N THR A 89 -3.51 13.53 -0.93
CA THR A 89 -2.10 13.57 -0.54
C THR A 89 -1.63 12.21 -0.06
N ILE A 90 -0.37 11.91 -0.38
CA ILE A 90 0.43 10.90 0.28
C ILE A 90 1.67 11.60 0.82
N SER A 91 1.94 11.42 2.10
CA SER A 91 3.06 12.05 2.79
C SER A 91 3.93 10.97 3.44
N PHE A 92 5.23 11.15 3.31
CA PHE A 92 6.25 10.29 3.90
C PHE A 92 6.98 11.04 5.01
N HIS A 93 7.36 10.36 6.09
CA HIS A 93 7.99 10.89 7.31
C HIS A 93 7.15 11.86 8.16
N THR A 94 5.99 12.30 7.68
CA THR A 94 5.15 13.27 8.36
C THR A 94 3.66 12.97 8.20
N THR A 95 2.86 13.58 9.06
CA THR A 95 1.40 13.61 8.94
C THR A 95 0.90 15.01 9.30
N PRO A 96 0.15 15.69 8.41
CA PRO A 96 -0.53 16.93 8.77
C PRO A 96 -1.77 16.68 9.64
N PHE A 97 -2.18 15.41 9.80
CA PHE A 97 -3.40 15.04 10.48
C PHE A 97 -3.18 14.88 11.98
N LYS A 98 -4.04 15.52 12.78
CA LYS A 98 -4.07 15.32 14.24
C LYS A 98 -4.54 13.90 14.53
N LYS A 99 -3.70 13.11 15.21
CA LYS A 99 -4.02 11.74 15.61
C LYS A 99 -5.18 11.75 16.62
N THR A 100 -6.36 11.32 16.21
CA THR A 100 -7.56 11.21 17.05
C THR A 100 -7.90 9.78 17.44
N ILE A 101 -7.70 8.83 16.51
CA ILE A 101 -7.95 7.39 16.70
C ILE A 101 -6.77 6.63 16.10
N SER A 102 -6.37 5.52 16.72
CA SER A 102 -5.32 4.65 16.16
C SER A 102 -5.60 3.18 16.42
N ALA A 103 -5.21 2.35 15.46
CA ALA A 103 -5.13 0.90 15.60
C ALA A 103 -3.66 0.47 15.53
N GLU A 104 -3.32 -0.61 16.24
CA GLU A 104 -2.02 -1.26 16.10
C GLU A 104 -1.93 -1.97 14.75
N LEU A 105 -0.82 -1.78 14.05
CA LEU A 105 -0.51 -2.53 12.83
C LEU A 105 0.09 -3.88 13.21
N LEU A 106 -0.57 -4.95 12.79
CA LEU A 106 -0.19 -6.31 13.16
C LEU A 106 0.80 -6.91 12.13
N PRO A 107 1.92 -7.50 12.59
CA PRO A 107 2.83 -8.23 11.70
C PRO A 107 2.25 -9.57 11.26
N ASN A 108 2.34 -9.88 9.97
CA ASN A 108 2.05 -11.22 9.46
C ASN A 108 3.31 -11.80 8.81
N PRO A 109 3.95 -12.83 9.41
CA PRO A 109 5.14 -13.45 8.84
C PRO A 109 4.92 -14.08 7.45
N ALA A 110 3.72 -14.61 7.18
CA ALA A 110 3.37 -15.18 5.88
C ALA A 110 3.10 -14.10 4.83
N LYS A 111 2.73 -12.90 5.25
CA LYS A 111 2.39 -11.76 4.39
C LYS A 111 3.04 -10.45 4.90
N PRO A 112 4.38 -10.34 4.92
CA PRO A 112 5.10 -9.28 5.64
C PRO A 112 4.97 -7.89 5.02
N ILE A 113 4.50 -7.80 3.78
CA ILE A 113 4.39 -6.55 3.02
C ILE A 113 3.04 -5.83 3.19
N PHE A 114 2.01 -6.50 3.72
CA PHE A 114 0.69 -5.92 3.89
C PHE A 114 0.50 -5.33 5.29
N TYR A 115 -0.41 -4.36 5.38
CA TYR A 115 -0.83 -3.78 6.64
C TYR A 115 -2.08 -4.50 7.14
N PHE A 116 -2.00 -5.04 8.35
CA PHE A 116 -3.13 -5.65 9.03
C PHE A 116 -3.50 -4.85 10.27
N VAL A 117 -4.79 -4.77 10.58
CA VAL A 117 -5.31 -4.11 11.78
C VAL A 117 -6.13 -5.06 12.63
N ASN A 118 -6.14 -4.80 13.93
CA ASN A 118 -6.96 -5.57 14.87
C ASN A 118 -8.40 -5.03 14.91
N LEU A 119 -9.32 -5.68 14.21
CA LEU A 119 -10.75 -5.35 14.28
C LEU A 119 -11.44 -6.18 15.35
N TYR A 120 -12.04 -5.52 16.33
CA TYR A 120 -12.68 -6.19 17.46
C TYR A 120 -14.17 -6.50 17.21
N LYS A 121 -14.94 -5.48 16.83
CA LYS A 121 -16.39 -5.53 16.65
C LYS A 121 -16.83 -4.66 15.49
N VAL A 122 -17.94 -5.04 14.87
CA VAL A 122 -18.65 -4.25 13.85
C VAL A 122 -20.09 -4.08 14.30
N PHE A 123 -20.60 -2.86 14.17
CA PHE A 123 -21.99 -2.52 14.46
C PHE A 123 -22.63 -2.03 13.16
N ILE A 124 -23.85 -2.50 12.88
CA ILE A 124 -24.71 -1.93 11.85
C ILE A 124 -26.00 -1.49 12.53
N ASN A 125 -26.33 -0.19 12.41
CA ASN A 125 -27.49 0.42 13.07
C ASN A 125 -27.55 0.06 14.56
N ASP A 126 -26.43 0.29 15.27
CA ASP A 126 -26.23 -0.01 16.71
C ASP A 126 -26.35 -1.48 17.11
N LYS A 127 -26.50 -2.40 16.15
CA LYS A 127 -26.53 -3.85 16.40
C LYS A 127 -25.17 -4.48 16.13
N GLU A 128 -24.59 -5.11 17.15
CA GLU A 128 -23.36 -5.89 17.00
C GLU A 128 -23.58 -7.06 16.03
N ILE A 129 -22.68 -7.19 15.06
CA ILE A 129 -22.63 -8.34 14.16
C ILE A 129 -21.64 -9.37 14.71
N THR A 130 -22.07 -10.63 14.74
CA THR A 130 -21.20 -11.75 15.07
C THR A 130 -20.16 -11.93 13.99
N LEU A 131 -18.92 -11.59 14.30
CA LEU A 131 -17.76 -11.85 13.45
C LEU A 131 -17.22 -13.26 13.70
N ASN A 132 -16.63 -13.87 12.67
CA ASN A 132 -15.91 -15.12 12.85
C ASN A 132 -14.75 -14.90 13.85
N PRO A 133 -14.59 -15.77 14.88
CA PRO A 133 -13.48 -15.67 15.84
C PRO A 133 -12.08 -15.60 15.19
N SER A 134 -11.91 -16.14 13.97
CA SER A 134 -10.66 -16.06 13.22
C SER A 134 -10.20 -14.62 12.95
N ILE A 135 -11.14 -13.67 12.82
CA ILE A 135 -10.86 -12.25 12.59
C ILE A 135 -10.20 -11.61 13.83
N ARG A 136 -10.57 -12.09 15.03
CA ARG A 136 -10.07 -11.57 16.32
C ARG A 136 -8.73 -12.19 16.72
N ASN A 137 -8.42 -13.40 16.22
CA ASN A 137 -7.26 -14.19 16.63
C ASN A 137 -6.12 -14.15 15.60
N PHE A 138 -5.64 -12.95 15.29
CA PHE A 138 -4.47 -12.74 14.43
C PHE A 138 -3.14 -13.26 15.02
N ARG A 139 -3.16 -13.80 16.24
CA ARG A 139 -1.98 -14.36 16.92
C ARG A 139 -1.41 -15.61 16.20
N ASN A 140 -2.17 -16.23 15.30
CA ASN A 140 -1.74 -17.41 14.55
C ASN A 140 -1.57 -17.08 13.05
N VAL A 141 -0.42 -17.48 12.50
CA VAL A 141 0.17 -17.19 11.18
C VAL A 141 -0.75 -17.47 9.96
N ILE A 142 -1.89 -18.13 10.16
CA ILE A 142 -2.76 -18.68 9.10
C ILE A 142 -4.09 -17.91 8.97
N ALA A 143 -4.46 -17.08 9.95
CA ALA A 143 -5.71 -16.33 9.88
C ALA A 143 -5.57 -15.07 8.99
N ASP A 144 -6.43 -14.96 7.97
CA ASP A 144 -6.63 -13.72 7.22
C ASP A 144 -7.31 -12.71 8.15
N GLY A 145 -6.51 -11.81 8.74
CA GLY A 145 -7.02 -10.66 9.49
C GLY A 145 -7.58 -9.58 8.58
N VAL A 146 -7.84 -8.41 9.16
CA VAL A 146 -8.32 -7.26 8.39
C VAL A 146 -7.14 -6.56 7.73
N MET A 147 -7.04 -6.68 6.40
CA MET A 147 -6.03 -6.02 5.60
C MET A 147 -6.49 -4.62 5.20
N VAL A 148 -5.57 -3.65 5.21
CA VAL A 148 -5.79 -2.34 4.59
C VAL A 148 -5.38 -2.45 3.13
N ASP A 149 -6.31 -2.17 2.23
CA ASP A 149 -6.10 -2.26 0.79
C ASP A 149 -6.57 -0.99 0.08
N SER A 150 -5.83 -0.62 -0.97
CA SER A 150 -6.15 0.48 -1.87
C SER A 150 -6.33 0.02 -3.31
N ASP A 151 -6.20 -1.28 -3.59
CA ASP A 151 -6.52 -1.86 -4.89
C ASP A 151 -8.04 -1.82 -5.09
N LYS A 152 -8.47 -1.47 -6.31
CA LYS A 152 -9.89 -1.38 -6.70
C LYS A 152 -10.18 -2.36 -7.83
#